data_AF-A0A1E3BKU4-F1
#
_entry.id   AF-A0A1E3BKU4-F1
#
_cell.length_a   1.000
_cell.length_b   1.000
_cell.length_c   1.000
_cell.angle_alpha   90.00
_cell.angle_beta   90.00
_cell.angle_gamma   90.00
#
_symmetry.space_group_name_H-M   'P 1'
#
loop_
_entity.id
_entity.type
_entity.pdbx_description
1 polymer ?
#
loop_
_entity_poly.entity_id
_entity_poly.type
_entity_poly.pdbx_seq_one_letter_code
_entity_poly.pdbx_strand_id
1 'polypeptide(L)'
;MTTPRATFPVKKAAERMDLRDHLAQSLQLSTETVEELCTRPLENEVNSLELIIFKVIHRPDAFSMPSFASTFPFLEAICPSDSPGWHISRARLLEHYTASWVRLDRLTEETSFITLPGESKVDEPERTGGGNIAFLLTLIPKEWGMEDIQPKLLKACVAVACNSEKPGSMTRRKGFEGS
;
A
#
# COMPACT_ATOMS: atom_id res chain seq x y z
N MET A 1 -33.81 4.58 -13.59
CA MET A 1 -32.53 5.21 -13.99
C MET A 1 -31.43 4.60 -13.15
N THR A 2 -30.72 3.63 -13.71
CA THR A 2 -29.67 2.85 -13.03
C THR A 2 -28.33 3.49 -13.34
N THR A 3 -27.65 4.01 -12.32
CA THR A 3 -26.29 4.53 -12.39
C THR A 3 -25.34 3.40 -12.81
N PRO A 4 -24.43 3.61 -13.77
CA PRO A 4 -23.44 2.61 -14.12
C PRO A 4 -22.45 2.46 -12.96
N ARG A 5 -22.44 1.25 -12.40
CA ARG A 5 -21.48 0.79 -11.41
C ARG A 5 -20.09 0.88 -12.04
N ALA A 6 -19.21 1.71 -11.48
CA ALA A 6 -17.82 1.77 -11.92
C ALA A 6 -17.20 0.38 -11.80
N THR A 7 -17.09 -0.31 -12.93
CA THR A 7 -16.35 -1.56 -13.05
C THR A 7 -14.88 -1.21 -12.92
N PHE A 8 -14.31 -1.51 -11.76
CA PHE A 8 -12.86 -1.45 -11.55
C PHE A 8 -12.14 -2.14 -12.73
N PRO A 9 -11.15 -1.50 -13.37
CA PRO A 9 -10.39 -2.09 -14.48
C PRO A 9 -9.68 -3.41 -14.11
N VAL A 10 -9.59 -3.72 -12.82
CA VAL A 10 -9.00 -4.92 -12.22
C VAL A 10 -9.57 -6.23 -12.81
N LYS A 11 -10.88 -6.32 -13.10
CA LYS A 11 -11.47 -7.59 -13.58
C LYS A 11 -11.09 -7.92 -15.03
N LYS A 12 -10.98 -6.91 -15.90
CA LYS A 12 -10.58 -7.12 -17.30
C LYS A 12 -9.07 -7.39 -17.45
N ALA A 13 -8.24 -6.88 -16.54
CA ALA A 13 -6.81 -7.15 -16.50
C ALA A 13 -6.53 -8.61 -16.08
N ALA A 14 -7.23 -9.10 -15.05
CA ALA A 14 -7.06 -10.45 -14.52
C ALA A 14 -7.44 -11.58 -15.51
N GLU A 15 -8.34 -11.31 -16.45
CA GLU A 15 -8.82 -12.30 -17.42
C GLU A 15 -7.98 -12.37 -18.71
N ARG A 16 -7.02 -11.45 -18.92
CA ARG A 16 -6.39 -11.27 -20.26
C ARG A 16 -4.87 -11.19 -20.31
N MET A 17 -4.13 -11.01 -19.21
CA MET A 17 -2.72 -10.61 -19.33
C MET A 17 -1.82 -11.41 -18.41
N ASP A 18 -0.79 -12.03 -18.99
CA ASP A 18 0.45 -12.32 -18.28
C ASP A 18 0.89 -10.99 -17.60
N LEU A 19 1.23 -11.05 -16.32
CA LEU A 19 1.73 -9.89 -15.57
C LEU A 19 2.88 -9.20 -16.33
N ARG A 20 3.70 -9.98 -17.04
CA ARG A 20 4.81 -9.49 -17.86
C ARG A 20 4.32 -8.64 -19.04
N ASP A 21 3.27 -9.08 -19.72
CA ASP A 21 2.66 -8.34 -20.83
C ASP A 21 1.98 -7.06 -20.34
N HIS A 22 1.32 -7.12 -19.17
CA HIS A 22 0.75 -5.94 -18.53
C HIS A 22 1.82 -4.91 -18.21
N LEU A 23 2.92 -5.34 -17.60
CA LEU A 23 4.03 -4.46 -17.27
C LEU A 23 4.70 -3.87 -18.51
N ALA A 24 4.90 -4.68 -19.55
CA ALA A 24 5.49 -4.23 -20.81
C ALA A 24 4.63 -3.13 -21.46
N GLN A 25 3.32 -3.32 -21.48
CA GLN A 25 2.39 -2.33 -22.02
C GLN A 25 2.27 -1.08 -21.14
N SER A 26 2.10 -1.26 -19.83
CA SER A 26 1.93 -0.18 -18.85
C SER A 26 3.16 0.75 -18.81
N LEU A 27 4.36 0.15 -18.83
CA LEU A 27 5.62 0.89 -18.77
C LEU A 27 6.19 1.28 -20.15
N GLN A 28 5.54 0.85 -21.24
CA GLN A 28 6.06 1.00 -22.62
C GLN A 28 7.49 0.43 -22.78
N LEU A 29 7.71 -0.75 -22.19
CA LEU A 29 8.98 -1.47 -22.21
C LEU A 29 8.88 -2.75 -23.05
N SER A 30 10.02 -3.30 -23.43
CA SER A 30 10.06 -4.66 -23.98
C SER A 30 9.83 -5.69 -22.86
N THR A 31 9.30 -6.86 -23.23
CA THR A 31 9.13 -7.98 -22.28
C THR A 31 10.47 -8.42 -21.67
N GLU A 32 11.57 -8.31 -22.42
CA GLU A 32 12.93 -8.59 -21.93
C GLU A 32 13.36 -7.62 -20.82
N THR A 33 13.12 -6.32 -21.00
CA THR A 33 13.40 -5.33 -19.95
C THR A 33 12.52 -5.54 -18.72
N VAL A 34 11.26 -5.95 -18.90
CA VAL A 34 10.39 -6.32 -17.77
C VAL A 34 10.93 -7.53 -17.03
N GLU A 35 11.41 -8.55 -17.75
CA GLU A 35 12.01 -9.74 -17.14
C GLU A 35 13.30 -9.40 -16.38
N GLU A 36 14.13 -8.51 -16.93
CA GLU A 36 15.29 -7.96 -16.24
C GLU A 36 14.88 -7.24 -14.94
N LEU A 37 13.87 -6.38 -14.96
CA LEU A 37 13.36 -5.71 -13.75
C LEU A 37 12.82 -6.70 -12.71
N CYS A 38 12.21 -7.80 -13.18
CA CYS A 38 11.70 -8.86 -12.31
C CYS A 38 12.81 -9.72 -11.69
N THR A 39 14.01 -9.76 -12.28
CA THR A 39 15.08 -10.70 -11.89
C THR A 39 16.32 -10.01 -11.32
N ARG A 40 16.52 -8.72 -11.60
CA ARG A 40 17.70 -7.97 -11.15
C ARG A 40 17.87 -8.05 -9.62
N PRO A 41 19.11 -8.11 -9.10
CA PRO A 41 19.37 -8.04 -7.67
C PRO A 41 18.90 -6.68 -7.08
N LEU A 42 18.42 -6.68 -5.84
CA LEU A 42 17.81 -5.52 -5.18
C LEU A 42 18.46 -5.19 -3.82
N GLU A 43 19.63 -5.73 -3.51
CA GLU A 43 20.27 -5.62 -2.18
C GLU A 43 20.55 -4.16 -1.79
N ASN A 44 20.90 -3.32 -2.78
CA ASN A 44 21.10 -1.89 -2.58
C ASN A 44 19.80 -1.15 -2.22
N GLU A 45 18.64 -1.67 -2.64
CA GLU A 45 17.34 -1.03 -2.41
C GLU A 45 16.77 -1.36 -1.02
N VAL A 46 17.15 -2.50 -0.43
CA VAL A 46 16.68 -2.97 0.89
C VAL A 46 16.91 -1.94 2.01
N ASN A 47 18.05 -1.26 1.99
CA ASN A 47 18.41 -0.25 3.02
C ASN A 47 17.84 1.14 2.73
N SER A 48 17.02 1.27 1.68
CA SER A 48 16.46 2.54 1.21
C SER A 48 14.93 2.52 1.10
N LEU A 49 14.30 1.51 1.72
CA LEU A 49 12.87 1.33 1.67
C LEU A 49 12.13 2.50 2.29
N GLU A 50 11.01 2.85 1.68
CA GLU A 50 10.11 3.90 2.12
C GLU A 50 8.95 3.33 2.92
N LEU A 51 8.41 4.11 3.87
CA LEU A 51 7.08 3.86 4.42
C LEU A 51 6.06 3.98 3.30
N ILE A 52 5.21 2.98 3.12
CA ILE A 52 4.14 2.99 2.13
C ILE A 52 2.80 2.94 2.87
N ILE A 53 1.87 3.80 2.46
CA ILE A 53 0.52 3.87 3.03
C ILE A 53 -0.48 3.76 1.89
N PHE A 54 -1.37 2.78 1.94
CA PHE A 54 -2.48 2.65 1.00
C PHE A 54 -3.79 2.96 1.69
N LYS A 55 -4.70 3.61 0.97
CA LYS A 55 -6.10 3.71 1.36
C LYS A 55 -6.84 2.54 0.79
N VAL A 56 -7.59 1.85 1.65
CA VAL A 56 -8.45 0.76 1.22
C VAL A 56 -9.88 1.03 1.67
N ILE A 57 -10.83 0.53 0.87
CA ILE A 57 -12.26 0.67 1.16
C ILE A 57 -12.67 -0.29 2.28
N HIS A 58 -12.05 -1.46 2.30
CA HIS A 58 -12.34 -2.53 3.24
C HIS A 58 -11.05 -3.09 3.81
N ARG A 59 -11.06 -3.57 5.04
CA ARG A 59 -9.98 -4.40 5.59
C ARG A 59 -9.97 -5.73 4.81
N PRO A 60 -8.93 -6.03 4.00
CA PRO A 60 -8.79 -7.31 3.37
C PRO A 60 -8.30 -8.32 4.40
N ASP A 61 -9.26 -8.92 5.11
CA ASP A 61 -9.11 -10.16 5.90
C ASP A 61 -8.17 -10.08 7.13
N ALA A 62 -8.22 -11.11 7.98
CA ALA A 62 -7.48 -11.28 9.23
C ALA A 62 -5.98 -11.55 9.03
N PHE A 63 -5.47 -11.54 7.79
CA PHE A 63 -4.07 -11.81 7.51
C PHE A 63 -3.16 -10.65 7.95
N SER A 64 -2.05 -11.01 8.59
CA SER A 64 -1.04 -10.06 9.08
C SER A 64 -0.18 -9.46 7.96
N MET A 65 -0.12 -10.09 6.79
CA MET A 65 0.63 -9.58 5.62
C MET A 65 -0.19 -9.74 4.33
N PRO A 66 -0.39 -8.67 3.54
CA PRO A 66 -1.10 -8.76 2.27
C PRO A 66 -0.25 -9.50 1.24
N SER A 67 -0.91 -10.31 0.40
CA SER A 67 -0.25 -11.01 -0.71
C SER A 67 0.31 -10.02 -1.75
N PHE A 68 1.23 -10.50 -2.59
CA PHE A 68 1.68 -9.75 -3.77
C PHE A 68 0.50 -9.32 -4.65
N ALA A 69 -0.40 -10.26 -4.97
CA ALA A 69 -1.55 -10.01 -5.86
C ALA A 69 -2.50 -8.93 -5.32
N SER A 70 -2.67 -8.86 -3.99
CA SER A 70 -3.49 -7.81 -3.36
C SER A 70 -2.77 -6.47 -3.25
N THR A 71 -1.43 -6.45 -3.19
CA THR A 71 -0.65 -5.23 -2.95
C THR A 71 -0.23 -4.54 -4.24
N PHE A 72 0.06 -5.33 -5.29
CA PHE A 72 0.62 -4.83 -6.55
C PHE A 72 -0.20 -3.73 -7.22
N PRO A 73 -1.54 -3.82 -7.35
CA PRO A 73 -2.32 -2.74 -7.96
C PRO A 73 -2.21 -1.41 -7.21
N PHE A 74 -2.05 -1.45 -5.89
CA PHE A 74 -1.88 -0.24 -5.09
C PHE A 74 -0.48 0.35 -5.25
N LEU A 75 0.56 -0.50 -5.33
CA LEU A 75 1.92 -0.05 -5.65
C LEU A 75 2.00 0.61 -7.02
N GLU A 76 1.35 0.02 -8.03
CA GLU A 76 1.26 0.61 -9.37
C GLU A 76 0.56 1.98 -9.33
N ALA A 77 -0.55 2.09 -8.59
CA ALA A 77 -1.33 3.32 -8.48
C ALA A 77 -0.61 4.47 -7.75
N ILE A 78 0.38 4.19 -6.91
CA ILE A 78 1.20 5.22 -6.24
C ILE A 78 2.60 5.36 -6.84
N CYS A 79 2.90 4.66 -7.95
CA CYS A 79 4.23 4.64 -8.53
C CYS A 79 4.71 6.06 -8.88
N PRO A 80 5.94 6.44 -8.49
CA PRO A 80 6.49 7.75 -8.85
C PRO A 80 6.69 7.84 -10.36
N SER A 81 6.33 8.97 -10.96
CA SER A 81 6.48 9.18 -12.40
C SER A 81 7.94 9.23 -12.86
N ASP A 82 8.86 9.56 -11.97
CA ASP A 82 10.31 9.62 -12.19
C ASP A 82 11.02 8.27 -12.00
N SER A 83 10.31 7.23 -11.53
CA SER A 83 10.88 5.90 -11.30
C SER A 83 9.97 4.80 -11.86
N PRO A 84 9.87 4.68 -13.20
CA PRO A 84 9.11 3.61 -13.84
C PRO A 84 9.74 2.25 -13.46
N GLY A 85 8.95 1.39 -12.80
CA GLY A 85 9.42 0.10 -12.26
C GLY A 85 9.66 0.08 -10.74
N TRP A 86 9.48 1.21 -10.04
CA TRP A 86 9.52 1.26 -8.58
C TRP A 86 8.55 0.24 -7.95
N HIS A 87 7.32 0.16 -8.47
CA HIS A 87 6.31 -0.75 -7.96
C HIS A 87 6.69 -2.23 -8.13
N ILE A 88 7.40 -2.60 -9.21
CA ILE A 88 7.95 -3.95 -9.41
C ILE A 88 8.96 -4.26 -8.31
N SER A 89 9.92 -3.34 -8.09
CA SER A 89 10.98 -3.51 -7.10
C SER A 89 10.42 -3.63 -5.68
N ARG A 90 9.45 -2.77 -5.31
CA ARG A 90 8.79 -2.84 -4.00
C ARG A 90 7.93 -4.06 -3.80
N ALA A 91 7.25 -4.52 -4.86
CA ALA A 91 6.46 -5.74 -4.77
C ALA A 91 7.34 -6.98 -4.56
N ARG A 92 8.57 -6.99 -5.09
CA ARG A 92 9.57 -8.03 -4.82
C ARG A 92 10.16 -7.95 -3.41
N LEU A 93 10.22 -6.76 -2.83
CA LEU A 93 10.78 -6.51 -1.50
C LEU A 93 9.74 -6.53 -0.37
N LEU A 94 8.50 -7.00 -0.62
CA LEU A 94 7.44 -7.03 0.40
C LEU A 94 7.86 -7.77 1.67
N GLU A 95 8.71 -8.78 1.59
CA GLU A 95 9.21 -9.51 2.76
C GLU A 95 10.07 -8.67 3.71
N HIS A 96 10.62 -7.54 3.25
CA HIS A 96 11.37 -6.59 4.08
C HIS A 96 10.48 -5.57 4.78
N TYR A 97 9.17 -5.63 4.51
CA TYR A 97 8.18 -4.82 5.17
C TYR A 97 7.46 -5.59 6.27
N THR A 98 6.98 -4.82 7.21
CA THR A 98 6.00 -5.22 8.20
C THR A 98 4.71 -4.49 7.90
N ALA A 99 3.60 -5.22 7.81
CA ALA A 99 2.29 -4.62 7.59
C ALA A 99 1.58 -4.28 8.90
N SER A 100 0.88 -3.16 8.91
CA SER A 100 0.04 -2.72 10.01
C SER A 100 -1.20 -2.03 9.46
N TRP A 101 -2.33 -2.21 10.13
CA TRP A 101 -3.62 -1.67 9.73
C TRP A 101 -4.04 -0.53 10.64
N VAL A 102 -4.45 0.59 10.06
CA VAL A 102 -4.94 1.75 10.79
C VAL A 102 -6.40 2.02 10.42
N ARG A 103 -7.24 2.19 11.43
CA ARG A 103 -8.59 2.72 11.31
C ARG A 103 -8.53 4.22 11.53
N LEU A 104 -9.23 4.98 10.69
CA LEU A 104 -9.49 6.40 10.88
C LEU A 104 -10.99 6.66 10.85
N ASP A 105 -11.49 7.39 11.83
CA ASP A 105 -12.76 8.09 11.72
C ASP A 105 -12.52 9.47 11.09
N ARG A 106 -13.09 9.74 9.91
CA ARG A 106 -12.88 11.01 9.19
C ARG A 106 -13.60 12.20 9.82
N LEU A 107 -14.58 11.98 10.70
CA LEU A 107 -15.28 13.07 11.38
C LEU A 107 -14.53 13.54 12.62
N THR A 108 -14.01 12.60 13.41
CA THR A 108 -13.31 12.90 14.67
C THR A 108 -11.79 12.97 14.49
N GLU A 109 -11.28 12.55 13.33
CA GLU A 109 -9.86 12.31 13.06
C GLU A 109 -9.20 11.31 14.02
N GLU A 110 -10.01 10.55 14.76
CA GLU A 110 -9.51 9.53 15.69
C GLU A 110 -8.90 8.37 14.90
N THR A 111 -7.68 8.03 15.27
CA THR A 111 -6.93 6.92 14.66
C THR A 111 -6.62 5.84 15.67
N SER A 112 -6.67 4.59 15.22
CA SER A 112 -6.30 3.44 16.03
C SER A 112 -5.66 2.36 15.18
N PHE A 113 -4.65 1.68 15.75
CA PHE A 113 -4.10 0.48 15.14
C PHE A 113 -5.09 -0.68 15.31
N ILE A 114 -5.47 -1.30 14.20
CA ILE A 114 -6.24 -2.54 14.15
C ILE A 114 -5.31 -3.73 14.36
N THR A 115 -4.13 -3.69 13.75
CA THR A 115 -3.12 -4.75 13.88
C THR A 115 -1.76 -4.10 14.00
N LEU A 116 -1.03 -4.49 15.04
CA LEU A 116 0.38 -4.17 15.20
C LEU A 116 1.21 -5.44 14.94
N PRO A 117 2.49 -5.29 14.56
CA PRO A 117 3.36 -6.43 14.33
C PRO A 117 3.53 -7.23 15.63
N GLY A 118 3.09 -8.48 15.64
CA GLY A 118 3.12 -9.34 16.83
C GLY A 118 1.91 -9.20 17.77
N GLU A 119 0.99 -8.27 17.51
CA GLU A 119 -0.25 -8.11 18.27
C GLU A 119 -1.48 -8.17 17.35
N SER A 120 -2.22 -9.26 17.45
CA SER A 120 -3.56 -9.35 16.87
C SER A 120 -4.56 -8.77 17.88
N LYS A 121 -4.94 -7.51 17.72
CA LYS A 121 -6.16 -7.02 18.39
C LYS A 121 -7.35 -7.61 17.64
N VAL A 122 -7.85 -8.73 18.15
CA VAL A 122 -8.97 -9.46 17.56
C VAL A 122 -10.28 -8.71 17.82
N ASP A 123 -11.00 -8.54 16.72
CA ASP A 123 -12.42 -8.29 16.51
C ASP A 123 -13.16 -7.28 17.39
N GLU A 124 -13.36 -6.08 16.83
CA GLU A 124 -14.70 -5.51 16.89
C GLU A 124 -15.46 -5.90 15.61
N PRO A 125 -16.67 -6.46 15.73
CA PRO A 125 -17.49 -6.73 14.56
C PRO A 125 -17.75 -5.42 13.84
N GLU A 126 -17.48 -5.40 12.52
CA GLU A 126 -17.90 -4.35 11.59
C GLU A 126 -19.43 -4.25 11.61
N ARG A 127 -19.97 -3.57 12.61
CA ARG A 127 -21.36 -3.14 12.62
C ARG A 127 -21.37 -1.67 12.97
N THR A 128 -21.92 -0.92 12.01
CA THR A 128 -22.27 0.51 12.10
C THR A 128 -21.10 1.49 12.22
N GLY A 129 -20.60 1.93 11.06
CA GLY A 129 -20.11 3.29 10.89
C GLY A 129 -20.51 3.74 9.50
N GLY A 130 -21.15 4.91 9.37
CA GLY A 130 -21.50 5.49 8.06
C GLY A 130 -20.25 5.65 7.17
N GLY A 131 -20.43 6.19 5.96
CA GLY A 131 -19.36 6.38 4.95
C GLY A 131 -18.15 7.26 5.35
N ASN A 132 -17.91 7.44 6.65
CA ASN A 132 -16.89 8.27 7.28
C ASN A 132 -15.70 7.48 7.83
N ILE A 133 -15.74 6.14 7.86
CA ILE A 133 -14.57 5.34 8.29
C ILE A 133 -13.64 5.11 7.09
N ALA A 134 -12.34 5.30 7.30
CA ALA A 134 -11.29 4.92 6.35
C ALA A 134 -10.37 3.87 6.96
N PHE A 135 -9.93 2.93 6.13
CA PHE A 135 -8.92 1.94 6.47
C PHE A 135 -7.64 2.23 5.70
N LEU A 136 -6.52 2.12 6.40
CA LEU A 136 -5.20 2.29 5.80
C LEU A 136 -4.34 1.06 6.06
N LEU A 137 -3.67 0.61 5.01
CA LEU A 137 -2.60 -0.38 5.07
C LEU A 137 -1.27 0.35 5.10
N THR A 138 -0.47 0.11 6.13
CA THR A 138 0.88 0.65 6.25
C THR A 138 1.88 -0.48 6.03
N LEU A 139 2.83 -0.29 5.12
CA LEU A 139 4.00 -1.13 4.95
C LEU A 139 5.21 -0.38 5.48
N ILE A 140 5.73 -0.86 6.60
CA ILE A 140 6.79 -0.23 7.37
C ILE A 140 8.07 -1.04 7.16
N PRO A 141 9.19 -0.44 6.71
CA PRO A 141 10.44 -1.18 6.61
C PRO A 141 10.83 -1.78 7.96
N LYS A 142 11.16 -3.07 8.00
CA LYS A 142 11.52 -3.78 9.24
C LYS A 142 12.68 -3.12 10.00
N GLU A 143 13.60 -2.52 9.26
CA GLU A 143 14.77 -1.79 9.77
C GLU A 143 14.45 -0.47 10.50
N TRP A 144 13.22 0.05 10.41
CA TRP A 144 12.87 1.32 11.07
C TRP A 144 12.53 1.15 12.55
N GLY A 145 12.17 -0.07 12.99
CA GLY A 145 11.67 -0.31 14.35
C GLY A 145 10.28 0.31 14.60
N MET A 146 9.50 -0.24 15.53
CA MET A 146 8.11 0.20 15.77
C MET A 146 7.93 1.20 16.92
N GLU A 147 8.81 1.18 17.92
CA GLU A 147 8.59 1.89 19.20
C GLU A 147 8.55 3.42 19.04
N ASP A 148 9.43 3.98 18.19
CA ASP A 148 9.54 5.44 18.02
C ASP A 148 8.67 6.00 16.88
N ILE A 149 8.12 5.13 16.02
CA ILE A 149 7.45 5.57 14.79
C ILE A 149 5.93 5.62 14.91
N GLN A 150 5.32 4.98 15.92
CA GLN A 150 3.87 4.85 16.02
C GLN A 150 3.13 6.21 15.99
N PRO A 151 3.48 7.22 16.82
CA PRO A 151 2.79 8.51 16.79
C PRO A 151 2.92 9.23 15.44
N LYS A 152 4.11 9.17 14.84
CA LYS A 152 4.39 9.76 13.52
C LYS A 152 3.63 9.04 12.40
N LEU A 153 3.50 7.71 12.52
CA LEU A 153 2.79 6.88 11.56
C LEU A 153 1.29 7.21 11.56
N LEU A 154 0.68 7.37 12.73
CA LEU A 154 -0.72 7.79 12.82
C LEU A 154 -0.95 9.17 12.20
N LYS A 155 -0.07 10.14 12.47
CA LYS A 155 -0.11 11.46 11.83
C LYS A 155 0.00 11.38 10.30
N ALA A 156 0.91 10.54 9.79
CA ALA A 156 1.03 10.29 8.36
C ALA A 156 -0.24 9.66 7.77
N CYS A 157 -0.87 8.72 8.49
CA CYS A 157 -2.12 8.09 8.07
C CYS A 157 -3.28 9.10 7.96
N VAL A 158 -3.41 10.02 8.92
CA VAL A 158 -4.41 11.10 8.86
C VAL A 158 -4.18 11.97 7.61
N ALA A 159 -2.94 12.43 7.40
CA ALA A 159 -2.59 13.26 6.26
C ALA A 159 -2.90 12.57 4.91
N VAL A 160 -2.61 11.27 4.82
CA VAL A 160 -2.95 10.47 3.64
C VAL A 160 -4.46 10.39 3.50
N ALA A 161 -5.18 9.94 4.51
CA ALA A 161 -6.62 9.70 4.45
C ALA A 161 -7.44 10.95 4.06
N CYS A 162 -7.07 12.12 4.58
CA CYS A 162 -7.74 13.38 4.28
C CYS A 162 -7.46 13.92 2.86
N ASN A 163 -6.42 13.43 2.17
CA ASN A 163 -6.11 13.83 0.80
C ASN A 163 -6.94 13.05 -0.24
N SER A 164 -8.11 13.52 -0.66
CA SER A 164 -9.02 12.75 -1.54
C SER A 164 -8.44 12.32 -2.90
N GLU A 165 -7.36 12.96 -3.38
CA GLU A 165 -6.85 12.79 -4.75
C GLU A 165 -5.92 11.59 -4.92
N LYS A 166 -5.30 11.10 -3.83
CA LYS A 166 -4.28 10.05 -3.90
C LYS A 166 -4.75 8.74 -3.27
N PRO A 167 -4.54 7.59 -3.94
CA PRO A 167 -4.88 6.26 -3.40
C PRO A 167 -3.94 5.82 -2.26
N GLY A 168 -2.84 6.55 -2.04
CA GLY A 168 -1.87 6.28 -0.99
C GLY A 168 -0.70 7.26 -1.04
N SER A 169 0.37 6.93 -0.33
CA SER A 169 1.62 7.69 -0.35
C SER A 169 2.82 6.78 -0.11
N MET A 170 4.00 7.30 -0.45
CA MET A 170 5.26 6.79 0.05
C MET A 170 6.06 7.91 0.71
N THR A 171 6.83 7.59 1.73
CA THR A 171 7.66 8.56 2.46
C THR A 171 9.00 7.93 2.83
N ARG A 172 10.09 8.58 2.42
CA ARG A 172 11.45 8.16 2.78
C ARG A 172 11.74 8.44 4.24
N ARG A 173 12.66 7.67 4.84
CA ARG A 173 13.04 7.80 6.27
C ARG A 173 13.36 9.23 6.69
N LYS A 174 14.23 9.93 5.94
CA LYS A 174 14.59 11.33 6.21
C LYS A 174 13.39 12.28 6.23
N GLY A 175 12.39 12.04 5.37
CA GLY A 175 11.17 12.83 5.32
C GLY A 175 10.20 12.50 6.46
N PHE A 176 10.21 11.27 6.94
CA PHE A 176 9.39 10.81 8.06
C PHE A 176 9.95 11.23 9.42
N GLU A 177 11.27 11.25 9.58
CA GLU A 177 11.92 11.64 10.83
C GLU A 177 11.78 13.15 11.11
N GLY A 178 11.75 13.98 10.06
CA GLY A 178 11.63 15.44 10.15
C GLY A 178 10.19 16.01 10.24
N SER A 179 9.16 15.16 10.24
CA SER A 179 7.73 15.53 10.29
C SER A 179 7.10 15.34 11.67
#